data_AF-A0ABD2LLW2-F1
#
_entry.id   AF-A0ABD2LLW2-F1
#
_cell.length_a   1.000
_cell.length_b   1.000
_cell.length_c   1.000
_cell.angle_alpha   90.00
_cell.angle_beta   90.00
_cell.angle_gamma   90.00
#
_symmetry.space_group_name_H-M   'P 1'
#
loop_
_entity.id
_entity.type
_entity.pdbx_description
1 polymer ?
#
loop_
_entity_poly.entity_id
_entity_poly.type
_entity_poly.pdbx_seq_one_letter_code
_entity_poly.pdbx_strand_id
1 'polypeptide(L)'
;MLFLSFNVSSASELESLCRVLDNSEADCIFLVGGDGTLSRALVGLSQNSAPLPIGLFPGGRKNIAFWRIFQPKNQNGDSKSVRVFCESAMALIEGENRLVYPVKCSITEEMNDLPSDHQTVNTPNTFWLLSDLCAGWFEHCEQKAPKLWWWGPLRYKFVYFWEFLKRKPIPLDLRISYDEFCPGCKRCVPPIKQKNLTTLWSFFSHLLWSSPPENSKIKVNSDFAMVENPNCGQRREANVSGANVRLNVEQTENGSKLRLRVGGAGNAFGRWAAMRFGWNSMGVSNGESKRRENERDAQFYVLDIEASRLELQFTSIPDFVQKLSLAGEWGEFEQYESKKIALETTKAMGDHQNGAFLLHFYVPKLPLS
;
A
#
# COMPACT_ATOMS: atom_id res chain seq x y z
N MET A 1 -12.26 27.95 -10.92
CA MET A 1 -11.58 27.05 -9.98
C MET A 1 -10.91 27.91 -8.93
N LEU A 2 -11.47 27.93 -7.71
CA LEU A 2 -10.83 28.57 -6.56
C LEU A 2 -9.82 27.58 -6.00
N PHE A 3 -8.56 28.00 -5.86
CA PHE A 3 -7.51 27.20 -5.24
C PHE A 3 -7.31 27.66 -3.81
N LEU A 4 -7.73 26.84 -2.85
CA LEU A 4 -7.39 27.02 -1.44
C LEU A 4 -6.09 26.25 -1.16
N SER A 5 -5.06 26.95 -0.73
CA SER A 5 -3.76 26.37 -0.39
C SER A 5 -3.59 26.34 1.12
N PHE A 6 -3.41 25.14 1.67
CA PHE A 6 -3.11 24.93 3.08
C PHE A 6 -1.66 24.45 3.21
N ASN A 7 -0.86 25.15 4.01
CA ASN A 7 0.45 24.66 4.42
C ASN A 7 0.30 24.00 5.79
N VAL A 8 0.51 22.69 5.83
CA VAL A 8 0.25 21.89 7.01
C VAL A 8 1.55 21.64 7.77
N SER A 9 1.54 21.94 9.07
CA SER A 9 2.73 21.87 9.92
C SER A 9 2.89 20.51 10.60
N SER A 10 1.81 19.72 10.72
CA SER A 10 1.83 18.41 11.39
C SER A 10 0.97 17.35 10.71
N ALA A 11 1.30 16.08 10.94
CA ALA A 11 0.51 14.95 10.43
C ALA A 11 -0.94 14.94 10.95
N SER A 12 -1.15 15.32 12.22
CA SER A 12 -2.48 15.40 12.85
C SER A 12 -3.34 16.51 12.24
N GLU A 13 -2.73 17.62 11.87
CA GLU A 13 -3.42 18.73 11.20
C GLU A 13 -3.88 18.32 9.81
N LEU A 14 -3.04 17.60 9.03
CA LEU A 14 -3.41 17.10 7.72
C LEU A 14 -4.59 16.12 7.80
N GLU A 15 -4.53 15.19 8.75
CA GLU A 15 -5.60 14.21 8.97
C GLU A 15 -6.92 14.91 9.34
N SER A 16 -6.87 15.90 10.23
CA SER A 16 -8.05 16.66 10.66
C SER A 16 -8.65 17.46 9.51
N LEU A 17 -7.81 18.10 8.69
CA LEU A 17 -8.24 18.85 7.51
C LEU A 17 -8.96 17.92 6.52
N CYS A 18 -8.31 16.80 6.15
CA CYS A 18 -8.88 15.82 5.22
C CYS A 18 -10.19 15.19 5.72
N ARG A 19 -10.39 15.10 7.04
CA ARG A 19 -11.61 14.59 7.65
C ARG A 19 -12.79 15.56 7.56
N VAL A 20 -12.53 16.86 7.56
CA VAL A 20 -13.59 17.87 7.52
C VAL A 20 -13.97 18.25 6.08
N LEU A 21 -13.01 18.19 5.16
CA LEU A 21 -13.23 18.54 3.76
C LEU A 21 -14.29 17.62 3.10
N ASP A 22 -15.29 18.26 2.49
CA ASP A 22 -16.36 17.59 1.75
C ASP A 22 -16.57 18.20 0.35
N ASN A 23 -17.52 17.64 -0.40
CA ASN A 23 -17.88 18.10 -1.75
C ASN A 23 -18.55 19.48 -1.78
N SER A 24 -18.89 20.08 -0.64
CA SER A 24 -19.46 21.43 -0.58
C SER A 24 -18.37 22.50 -0.56
N GLU A 25 -17.20 22.17 -0.01
CA GLU A 25 -16.05 23.07 0.11
C GLU A 25 -15.03 22.91 -1.04
N ALA A 26 -14.87 21.70 -1.57
CA ALA A 26 -13.90 21.40 -2.62
C ALA A 26 -14.39 20.31 -3.58
N ASP A 27 -13.94 20.37 -4.83
CA ASP A 27 -14.20 19.32 -5.83
C ASP A 27 -13.15 18.20 -5.78
N CYS A 28 -11.94 18.51 -5.29
CA CYS A 28 -10.80 17.61 -5.24
C CYS A 28 -9.73 18.07 -4.24
N ILE A 29 -8.80 17.17 -3.91
CA ILE A 29 -7.63 17.47 -3.09
C ILE A 29 -6.37 17.27 -3.94
N PHE A 30 -5.52 18.30 -4.05
CA PHE A 30 -4.20 18.15 -4.65
C PHE A 30 -3.13 18.06 -3.57
N LEU A 31 -2.58 16.85 -3.37
CA LEU A 31 -1.66 16.57 -2.28
C LEU A 31 -0.20 16.66 -2.76
N VAL A 32 0.56 17.55 -2.13
CA VAL A 32 2.00 17.72 -2.37
C VAL A 32 2.78 17.08 -1.23
N GLY A 33 3.49 15.99 -1.49
CA GLY A 33 4.23 15.30 -0.44
C GLY A 33 4.79 13.94 -0.84
N GLY A 34 5.21 13.19 0.17
CA GLY A 34 5.68 11.82 0.02
C GLY A 34 4.62 10.78 0.39
N ASP A 35 5.04 9.52 0.43
CA ASP A 35 4.17 8.39 0.79
C ASP A 35 3.57 8.53 2.21
N GLY A 36 4.32 9.09 3.16
CA GLY A 36 3.83 9.36 4.52
C GLY A 36 2.71 10.40 4.55
N THR A 37 2.88 11.51 3.84
CA THR A 37 1.85 12.56 3.66
C THR A 37 0.56 11.96 3.09
N LEU A 38 0.69 11.11 2.06
CA LEU A 38 -0.43 10.40 1.47
C LEU A 38 -1.12 9.47 2.48
N SER A 39 -0.35 8.69 3.25
CA SER A 39 -0.93 7.81 4.27
C SER A 39 -1.78 8.58 5.28
N ARG A 40 -1.32 9.76 5.74
CA ARG A 40 -2.06 10.61 6.69
C ARG A 40 -3.33 11.20 6.09
N ALA A 41 -3.26 11.68 4.84
CA ALA A 41 -4.45 12.16 4.12
C ALA A 41 -5.50 11.05 3.96
N LEU A 42 -5.07 9.82 3.64
CA LEU A 42 -5.96 8.67 3.51
C LEU A 42 -6.65 8.30 4.83
N VAL A 43 -5.97 8.44 5.98
CA VAL A 43 -6.61 8.22 7.30
C VAL A 43 -7.76 9.20 7.51
N GLY A 44 -7.55 10.50 7.25
CA GLY A 44 -8.61 11.50 7.33
C GLY A 44 -9.78 11.20 6.39
N LEU A 45 -9.46 10.95 5.11
CA LEU A 45 -10.48 10.68 4.08
C LEU A 45 -11.24 9.38 4.27
N SER A 46 -10.64 8.38 4.92
CA SER A 46 -11.31 7.10 5.20
C SER A 46 -12.50 7.22 6.14
N GLN A 47 -12.59 8.33 6.87
CA GLN A 47 -13.69 8.62 7.79
C GLN A 47 -14.84 9.38 7.10
N ASN A 48 -14.65 9.80 5.84
CA ASN A 48 -15.65 10.52 5.07
C ASN A 48 -16.54 9.53 4.31
N SER A 49 -17.85 9.79 4.29
CA SER A 49 -18.81 8.97 3.57
C SER A 49 -18.71 9.10 2.04
N ALA A 50 -18.23 10.24 1.55
CA ALA A 50 -17.99 10.54 0.14
C ALA A 50 -16.60 11.20 0.00
N PRO A 51 -15.51 10.42 -0.02
CA PRO A 51 -14.17 10.98 -0.06
C PRO A 51 -13.89 11.70 -1.38
N LEU A 52 -13.25 12.86 -1.27
CA LEU A 52 -12.84 13.67 -2.42
C LEU A 52 -11.78 12.96 -3.27
N PRO A 53 -11.81 13.13 -4.60
CA PRO A 53 -10.77 12.62 -5.48
C PRO A 53 -9.43 13.32 -5.21
N ILE A 54 -8.33 12.57 -5.28
CA ILE A 54 -6.98 13.05 -4.94
C ILE A 54 -6.09 13.16 -6.19
N GLY A 55 -5.49 14.31 -6.41
CA GLY A 55 -4.33 14.47 -7.28
C GLY A 55 -3.05 14.42 -6.45
N LEU A 56 -1.97 13.89 -7.02
CA LEU A 56 -0.68 13.73 -6.31
C LEU A 56 0.43 14.52 -6.98
N PHE A 57 1.24 15.16 -6.17
CA PHE A 57 2.55 15.69 -6.56
C PHE A 57 3.64 14.97 -5.76
N PRO A 58 4.62 14.32 -6.42
CA PRO A 58 5.65 13.52 -5.77
C PRO A 58 6.75 14.39 -5.13
N GLY A 59 6.44 15.00 -3.99
CA GLY A 59 7.36 15.85 -3.22
C GLY A 59 8.32 15.09 -2.29
N GLY A 60 8.11 13.80 -2.09
CA GLY A 60 8.95 12.95 -1.24
C GLY A 60 10.20 12.41 -1.94
N ARG A 61 10.96 11.56 -1.23
CA ARG A 61 12.22 10.99 -1.75
C ARG A 61 12.03 9.76 -2.66
N LYS A 62 11.17 8.83 -2.24
CA LYS A 62 10.91 7.57 -2.96
C LYS A 62 9.60 7.64 -3.77
N ASN A 63 8.53 8.19 -3.18
CA ASN A 63 7.20 8.37 -3.81
C ASN A 63 6.66 7.07 -4.42
N ILE A 64 6.79 5.96 -3.70
CA ILE A 64 6.46 4.61 -4.17
C ILE A 64 4.98 4.53 -4.62
N ALA A 65 4.07 5.09 -3.82
CA ALA A 65 2.66 5.12 -4.14
C ALA A 65 2.40 5.92 -5.43
N PHE A 66 3.06 7.07 -5.59
CA PHE A 66 2.95 7.87 -6.82
C PHE A 66 3.35 7.06 -8.04
N TRP A 67 4.53 6.42 -8.06
CA TRP A 67 4.98 5.68 -9.24
C TRP A 67 4.11 4.47 -9.58
N ARG A 68 3.53 3.81 -8.57
CA ARG A 68 2.57 2.71 -8.76
C ARG A 68 1.24 3.17 -9.31
N ILE A 69 0.82 4.35 -8.88
CA ILE A 69 -0.43 4.92 -9.32
C ILE A 69 -0.26 5.49 -10.73
N PHE A 70 0.70 6.38 -10.89
CA PHE A 70 0.92 7.16 -12.10
C PHE A 70 1.49 6.36 -13.28
N GLN A 71 2.31 5.33 -13.00
CA GLN A 71 2.96 4.45 -14.00
C GLN A 71 3.43 5.17 -15.29
N PRO A 72 4.33 6.18 -15.19
CA PRO A 72 4.77 6.91 -16.38
C PRO A 72 5.51 5.98 -17.35
N LYS A 73 5.28 6.13 -18.66
CA LYS A 73 5.87 5.28 -19.71
C LYS A 73 7.36 5.55 -19.97
N ASN A 74 7.83 6.79 -19.79
CA ASN A 74 9.24 7.16 -20.02
C ASN A 74 10.06 7.05 -18.73
N GLN A 75 10.28 5.82 -18.28
CA GLN A 75 11.14 5.51 -17.12
C GLN A 75 12.64 5.53 -17.47
N ASN A 76 12.97 5.54 -18.77
CA ASN A 76 14.33 5.77 -19.28
C ASN A 76 14.88 7.18 -18.97
N GLY A 77 14.04 8.10 -18.49
CA GLY A 77 14.43 9.44 -18.04
C GLY A 77 14.52 9.51 -16.52
N ASP A 78 15.47 10.31 -16.02
CA ASP A 78 15.67 10.60 -14.59
C ASP A 78 14.32 10.72 -13.87
N SER A 79 14.07 9.90 -12.85
CA SER A 79 12.81 9.85 -12.09
C SER A 79 12.51 11.12 -11.30
N LYS A 80 13.30 12.16 -11.54
CA LYS A 80 13.17 13.54 -11.06
C LYS A 80 12.98 14.53 -12.21
N SER A 81 12.54 14.05 -13.37
CA SER A 81 12.25 14.93 -14.49
C SER A 81 11.08 15.84 -14.10
N VAL A 82 11.30 17.15 -14.20
CA VAL A 82 10.28 18.20 -14.04
C VAL A 82 9.04 17.88 -14.87
N ARG A 83 9.20 17.17 -16.00
CA ARG A 83 8.11 16.65 -16.82
C ARG A 83 7.09 15.84 -16.02
N VAL A 84 7.53 14.90 -15.19
CA VAL A 84 6.61 14.05 -14.40
C VAL A 84 5.81 14.89 -13.41
N PHE A 85 6.43 15.93 -12.86
CA PHE A 85 5.77 16.86 -11.93
C PHE A 85 4.72 17.71 -12.64
N CYS A 86 5.03 18.18 -13.85
CA CYS A 86 4.05 18.88 -14.69
C CYS A 86 2.92 17.93 -15.12
N GLU A 87 3.23 16.71 -15.53
CA GLU A 87 2.23 15.69 -15.91
C GLU A 87 1.28 15.38 -14.75
N SER A 88 1.77 15.36 -13.50
CA SER A 88 0.91 15.09 -12.35
C SER A 88 -0.08 16.21 -12.04
N ALA A 89 0.33 17.46 -12.26
CA ALA A 89 -0.58 18.60 -12.19
C ALA A 89 -1.55 18.64 -13.38
N MET A 90 -1.09 18.30 -14.58
CA MET A 90 -1.94 18.24 -15.78
C MET A 90 -3.02 17.16 -15.67
N ALA A 91 -2.71 16.00 -15.08
CA ALA A 91 -3.69 14.95 -14.81
C ALA A 91 -4.90 15.45 -14.00
N LEU A 92 -4.65 16.33 -13.02
CA LEU A 92 -5.71 16.98 -12.25
C LEU A 92 -6.58 17.90 -13.12
N ILE A 93 -5.94 18.71 -13.97
CA ILE A 93 -6.62 19.66 -14.86
C ILE A 93 -7.44 18.94 -15.94
N GLU A 94 -6.92 17.84 -16.48
CA GLU A 94 -7.61 17.02 -17.48
C GLU A 94 -8.83 16.29 -16.89
N GLY A 95 -8.89 16.17 -15.57
CA GLY A 95 -10.03 15.60 -14.85
C GLY A 95 -10.12 14.07 -14.91
N GLU A 96 -9.13 13.41 -15.51
CA GLU A 96 -9.13 11.95 -15.59
C GLU A 96 -8.75 11.32 -14.27
N ASN A 97 -9.63 10.46 -13.79
CA ASN A 97 -9.42 9.76 -12.54
C ASN A 97 -9.61 8.25 -12.73
N ARG A 98 -8.98 7.50 -11.83
CA ARG A 98 -9.15 6.05 -11.73
C ARG A 98 -9.39 5.65 -10.29
N LEU A 99 -10.11 4.55 -10.11
CA LEU A 99 -10.25 3.92 -8.81
C LEU A 99 -8.93 3.29 -8.39
N VAL A 100 -8.57 3.53 -7.13
CA VAL A 100 -7.43 2.92 -6.44
C VAL A 100 -7.95 2.35 -5.13
N TYR A 101 -7.32 1.25 -4.70
CA TYR A 101 -7.71 0.47 -3.54
C TYR A 101 -6.61 0.56 -2.47
N PRO A 102 -6.73 1.48 -1.49
CA PRO A 102 -5.85 1.54 -0.32
C PRO A 102 -5.98 0.30 0.54
N VAL A 103 -4.87 -0.13 1.13
CA VAL A 103 -4.82 -1.26 2.08
C VAL A 103 -4.91 -0.70 3.48
N LYS A 104 -5.76 -1.31 4.31
CA LYS A 104 -5.86 -0.99 5.73
C LYS A 104 -4.74 -1.70 6.47
N CYS A 105 -4.03 -0.98 7.34
CA CYS A 105 -3.01 -1.51 8.22
C CYS A 105 -3.39 -1.18 9.66
N SER A 106 -3.56 -2.19 10.50
CA SER A 106 -3.84 -2.03 11.93
C SER A 106 -2.73 -2.65 12.75
N ILE A 107 -2.26 -1.93 13.75
CA ILE A 107 -1.21 -2.37 14.65
C ILE A 107 -1.85 -2.62 16.01
N THR A 108 -1.78 -3.86 16.48
CA THR A 108 -2.43 -4.31 17.72
C THR A 108 -1.38 -4.89 18.66
N GLU A 109 -1.44 -4.50 19.93
CA GLU A 109 -0.64 -5.10 21.00
C GLU A 109 -1.28 -6.43 21.41
N GLU A 110 -0.46 -7.46 21.64
CA GLU A 110 -0.95 -8.67 22.30
C GLU A 110 -1.34 -8.31 23.74
N MET A 111 -2.64 -8.38 24.06
CA MET A 111 -3.10 -8.31 25.44
C MET A 111 -2.53 -9.53 26.18
N ASN A 112 -1.56 -9.31 27.06
CA ASN A 112 -1.32 -10.24 28.14
C ASN A 112 -2.54 -10.18 29.07
N ASP A 113 -3.17 -11.32 29.32
CA ASP A 113 -4.29 -11.47 30.26
C ASP A 113 -3.88 -10.99 31.66
N LEU A 114 -4.11 -9.71 31.96
CA LEU A 114 -4.00 -9.12 33.29
C LEU A 114 -5.36 -8.53 33.68
N PRO A 115 -5.76 -8.65 34.97
CA PRO A 115 -7.12 -8.34 35.37
C PRO A 115 -7.40 -6.85 35.28
N SER A 116 -8.62 -6.56 34.85
CA SER A 116 -9.28 -5.27 34.76
C SER A 116 -9.07 -4.38 35.98
N ASP A 117 -8.66 -3.13 35.76
CA ASP A 117 -9.22 -1.99 36.52
C ASP A 117 -8.99 -0.59 35.91
N HIS A 118 -8.22 -0.44 34.83
CA HIS A 118 -8.16 0.83 34.09
C HIS A 118 -8.14 0.57 32.57
N GLN A 119 -9.30 0.25 31.99
CA GLN A 119 -9.47 0.20 30.53
C GLN A 119 -9.48 1.62 29.95
N THR A 120 -8.31 2.17 29.63
CA THR A 120 -8.23 3.05 28.47
C THR A 120 -8.42 2.17 27.25
N VAL A 121 -9.48 2.41 26.48
CA VAL A 121 -9.77 1.70 25.23
C VAL A 121 -8.57 1.91 24.31
N ASN A 122 -7.68 0.92 24.22
CA ASN A 122 -6.55 0.91 23.30
C ASN A 122 -7.11 0.78 21.89
N THR A 123 -7.45 1.91 21.27
CA THR A 123 -7.82 1.94 19.85
C THR A 123 -6.59 1.54 19.03
N PRO A 124 -6.69 0.54 18.13
CA PRO A 124 -5.56 0.17 17.30
C PRO A 124 -5.16 1.36 16.44
N ASN A 125 -3.86 1.64 16.35
CA ASN A 125 -3.36 2.64 15.41
C ASN A 125 -3.61 2.11 13.99
N THR A 126 -4.62 2.67 13.32
CA THR A 126 -4.99 2.31 11.95
C THR A 126 -4.41 3.29 10.95
N PHE A 127 -3.75 2.76 9.92
CA PHE A 127 -3.20 3.49 8.80
C PHE A 127 -3.80 2.98 7.50
N TRP A 128 -3.80 3.82 6.48
CA TRP A 128 -4.10 3.41 5.11
C TRP A 128 -2.85 3.59 4.26
N LEU A 129 -2.53 2.58 3.46
CA LEU A 129 -1.30 2.53 2.69
C LEU A 129 -1.52 2.12 1.23
N LEU A 130 -0.73 2.76 0.36
CA LEU A 130 -0.62 2.47 -1.08
C LEU A 130 0.83 2.15 -1.48
N SER A 131 1.77 2.33 -0.55
CA SER A 131 3.20 2.08 -0.66
C SER A 131 3.60 0.83 0.14
N ASP A 132 4.90 0.59 0.24
CA ASP A 132 5.46 -0.63 0.83
C ASP A 132 5.56 -0.60 2.35
N LEU A 133 5.60 -1.81 2.91
CA LEU A 133 6.21 -2.10 4.20
C LEU A 133 7.55 -2.78 3.95
N CYS A 134 8.64 -2.19 4.44
CA CYS A 134 10.01 -2.69 4.28
C CYS A 134 10.70 -2.82 5.63
N ALA A 135 11.33 -3.96 5.86
CA ALA A 135 12.10 -4.26 7.06
C ALA A 135 13.38 -5.05 6.75
N GLY A 136 14.38 -4.90 7.62
CA GLY A 136 15.62 -5.68 7.58
C GLY A 136 16.86 -4.89 7.19
N TRP A 137 17.90 -5.63 6.84
CA TRP A 137 19.25 -5.10 6.65
C TRP A 137 19.35 -4.13 5.48
N PHE A 138 18.61 -4.38 4.40
CA PHE A 138 18.61 -3.52 3.21
C PHE A 138 17.94 -2.17 3.49
N GLU A 139 16.77 -2.17 4.13
CA GLU A 139 16.10 -0.92 4.52
C GLU A 139 16.96 -0.12 5.51
N HIS A 140 17.64 -0.78 6.44
CA HIS A 140 18.62 -0.14 7.34
C HIS A 140 19.76 0.55 6.58
N CYS A 141 20.27 -0.07 5.51
CA CYS A 141 21.27 0.57 4.65
C CYS A 141 20.68 1.79 3.91
N GLU A 142 19.46 1.66 3.37
CA GLU A 142 18.80 2.76 2.65
C GLU A 142 18.54 3.97 3.53
N GLN A 143 18.26 3.78 4.82
CA GLN A 143 18.08 4.85 5.80
C GLN A 143 19.36 5.66 6.07
N LYS A 144 20.53 5.02 5.95
CA LYS A 144 21.83 5.68 6.19
C LYS A 144 22.33 6.46 4.97
N ALA A 145 21.92 6.08 3.77
CA ALA A 145 22.40 6.70 2.54
C ALA A 145 22.17 8.22 2.43
N PRO A 146 21.02 8.79 2.88
CA PRO A 146 20.82 10.23 2.90
C PRO A 146 21.83 11.01 3.74
N LYS A 147 22.38 10.39 4.81
CA LYS A 147 23.39 11.05 5.67
C LYS A 147 24.71 11.28 4.92
N LEU A 148 24.99 10.48 3.89
CA LEU A 148 26.19 10.55 3.06
C LEU A 148 25.96 11.38 1.78
N TRP A 149 25.20 12.48 1.88
CA TRP A 149 24.84 13.30 0.72
C TRP A 149 26.05 13.82 -0.08
N TRP A 150 27.18 14.08 0.59
CA TRP A 150 28.43 14.54 -0.04
C TRP A 150 29.10 13.50 -0.95
N TRP A 151 28.73 12.22 -0.84
CA TRP A 151 29.18 11.16 -1.77
C TRP A 151 28.41 11.15 -3.09
N GLY A 152 27.42 12.05 -3.25
CA GLY A 152 26.64 12.20 -4.48
C GLY A 152 26.01 10.87 -4.95
N PRO A 153 26.14 10.50 -6.23
CA PRO A 153 25.51 9.29 -6.77
C PRO A 153 26.09 7.98 -6.21
N LEU A 154 27.32 8.00 -5.67
CA LEU A 154 27.96 6.81 -5.10
C LEU A 154 27.51 6.51 -3.66
N ARG A 155 26.82 7.45 -3.01
CA ARG A 155 26.48 7.36 -1.58
C ARG A 155 25.83 6.03 -1.20
N TYR A 156 24.88 5.55 -2.01
CA TYR A 156 24.16 4.35 -1.65
C TYR A 156 25.03 3.09 -1.85
N LYS A 157 25.78 3.00 -2.96
CA LYS A 157 26.74 1.90 -3.18
C LYS A 157 27.76 1.84 -2.05
N PHE A 158 28.23 2.99 -1.59
CA PHE A 158 29.15 3.12 -0.48
C PHE A 158 28.54 2.67 0.84
N VAL A 159 27.28 3.02 1.17
CA VAL A 159 26.64 2.50 2.39
C VAL A 159 26.59 0.98 2.39
N TYR A 160 26.15 0.38 1.28
CA TYR A 160 26.11 -1.07 1.16
C TYR A 160 27.50 -1.69 1.35
N PHE A 161 28.54 -1.13 0.75
CA PHE A 161 29.92 -1.58 0.94
C PHE A 161 30.41 -1.42 2.40
N TRP A 162 30.10 -0.29 3.03
CA TRP A 162 30.59 0.06 4.36
C TRP A 162 29.88 -0.71 5.47
N GLU A 163 28.55 -0.80 5.43
CA GLU A 163 27.77 -1.58 6.40
C GLU A 163 28.09 -3.07 6.30
N PHE A 164 28.37 -3.53 5.07
CA PHE A 164 28.83 -4.88 4.82
C PHE A 164 30.21 -5.20 5.39
N LEU A 165 31.17 -4.26 5.29
CA LEU A 165 32.49 -4.42 5.89
C LEU A 165 32.40 -4.49 7.41
N LYS A 166 31.48 -3.72 8.00
CA LYS A 166 31.25 -3.67 9.44
C LYS A 166 30.51 -4.90 9.97
N ARG A 167 29.47 -5.37 9.27
CA ARG A 167 28.48 -6.30 9.80
C ARG A 167 28.00 -7.29 8.74
N LYS A 168 27.64 -8.50 9.17
CA LYS A 168 26.94 -9.47 8.31
C LYS A 168 25.43 -9.16 8.33
N PRO A 169 24.70 -9.42 7.23
CA PRO A 169 23.25 -9.42 7.27
C PRO A 169 22.80 -10.51 8.24
N ILE A 170 22.14 -10.12 9.33
CA ILE A 170 21.51 -11.03 10.29
C ILE A 170 20.02 -11.11 9.92
N PRO A 171 19.45 -12.32 9.81
CA PRO A 171 18.05 -12.46 9.44
C PRO A 171 17.11 -12.01 10.57
N LEU A 172 15.92 -11.57 10.17
CA LEU A 172 14.77 -11.33 11.02
C LEU A 172 13.91 -12.60 11.05
N ASP A 173 13.40 -12.99 12.21
CA ASP A 173 12.46 -14.10 12.31
C ASP A 173 11.02 -13.59 12.37
N LEU A 174 10.18 -14.14 11.51
CA LEU A 174 8.80 -13.71 11.28
C LEU A 174 7.83 -14.88 11.45
N ARG A 175 6.74 -14.61 12.16
CA ARG A 175 5.53 -15.41 12.11
C ARG A 175 4.51 -14.69 11.24
N ILE A 176 4.06 -15.36 10.19
CA ILE A 176 3.14 -14.82 9.20
C ILE A 176 1.86 -15.64 9.25
N SER A 177 0.72 -14.96 9.29
CA SER A 177 -0.59 -15.58 9.10
C SER A 177 -1.29 -14.87 7.94
N TYR A 178 -1.76 -15.60 6.93
CA TYR A 178 -2.28 -14.97 5.72
C TYR A 178 -3.44 -15.74 5.09
N ASP A 179 -4.28 -15.00 4.37
CA ASP A 179 -5.32 -15.53 3.50
C ASP A 179 -4.89 -15.35 2.05
N GLU A 180 -4.91 -16.43 1.26
CA GLU A 180 -4.50 -16.38 -0.15
C GLU A 180 -5.30 -15.35 -0.95
N PHE A 181 -4.61 -14.65 -1.85
CA PHE A 181 -5.27 -13.72 -2.74
C PHE A 181 -6.27 -14.47 -3.65
N CYS A 182 -7.50 -13.97 -3.69
CA CYS A 182 -8.53 -14.46 -4.60
C CYS A 182 -9.02 -13.29 -5.47
N PRO A 183 -8.89 -13.39 -6.82
CA PRO A 183 -9.30 -12.33 -7.76
C PRO A 183 -10.82 -12.15 -7.83
N GLY A 184 -11.58 -13.13 -7.34
CA GLY A 184 -13.03 -13.16 -7.34
C GLY A 184 -13.50 -14.61 -7.53
N CYS A 185 -14.33 -15.10 -6.62
CA CYS A 185 -14.96 -16.41 -6.74
C CYS A 185 -16.38 -16.34 -6.18
N LYS A 186 -17.16 -17.40 -6.37
CA LYS A 186 -18.53 -17.50 -5.85
C LYS A 186 -18.66 -17.20 -4.35
N ARG A 187 -17.63 -17.52 -3.55
CA ARG A 187 -17.60 -17.22 -2.10
C ARG A 187 -17.30 -15.75 -1.78
N CYS A 188 -16.64 -15.03 -2.68
CA CYS A 188 -16.30 -13.62 -2.49
C CYS A 188 -17.48 -12.68 -2.79
N VAL A 189 -18.41 -13.11 -3.64
CA VAL A 189 -19.57 -12.29 -4.02
C VAL A 189 -20.62 -12.40 -2.91
N PRO A 190 -21.02 -11.29 -2.26
CA PRO A 190 -22.09 -11.35 -1.26
C PRO A 190 -23.36 -11.88 -1.94
N PRO A 191 -24.15 -12.74 -1.26
CA PRO A 191 -25.38 -13.23 -1.83
C PRO A 191 -26.25 -12.03 -2.20
N ILE A 192 -26.61 -11.92 -3.49
CA ILE A 192 -27.56 -10.90 -3.94
C ILE A 192 -28.82 -11.14 -3.12
N LYS A 193 -29.09 -10.27 -2.13
CA LYS A 193 -30.40 -10.21 -1.49
C LYS A 193 -31.35 -9.77 -2.59
N GLN A 194 -31.90 -10.73 -3.32
CA GLN A 194 -33.05 -10.50 -4.18
C GLN A 194 -34.13 -9.97 -3.24
N LYS A 195 -34.28 -8.64 -3.21
CA LYS A 195 -35.48 -8.03 -2.65
C LYS A 195 -36.60 -8.52 -3.57
N ASN A 196 -37.31 -9.56 -3.13
CA ASN A 196 -38.58 -9.96 -3.71
C ASN A 196 -39.56 -8.80 -3.47
N LEU A 197 -39.46 -7.76 -4.29
CA LEU A 197 -40.48 -6.74 -4.48
C LEU A 197 -41.29 -7.14 -5.71
N THR A 198 -42.00 -8.25 -5.58
CA THR A 198 -43.35 -8.37 -6.15
C THR A 198 -44.16 -7.16 -5.65
N THR A 199 -44.96 -6.41 -6.39
CA THR A 199 -45.54 -6.54 -7.73
C THR A 199 -46.22 -5.16 -7.99
N LEU A 200 -46.38 -4.74 -9.25
CA LEU A 200 -47.09 -3.53 -9.72
C LEU A 200 -46.44 -2.14 -9.51
N TRP A 201 -45.84 -1.81 -8.37
CA TRP A 201 -45.32 -0.44 -8.14
C TRP A 201 -44.10 -0.10 -9.01
N SER A 202 -43.25 -1.08 -9.30
CA SER A 202 -42.08 -0.92 -10.18
C SER A 202 -42.44 -0.63 -11.64
N PHE A 203 -43.62 -1.03 -12.09
CA PHE A 203 -44.10 -0.73 -13.45
C PHE A 203 -44.63 0.72 -13.52
N PHE A 204 -45.40 1.15 -12.51
CA PHE A 204 -45.90 2.52 -12.44
C PHE A 204 -44.79 3.55 -12.24
N SER A 205 -43.71 3.23 -11.51
CA SER A 205 -42.58 4.14 -11.34
C SER A 205 -41.79 4.38 -12.63
N HIS A 206 -41.74 3.41 -13.55
CA HIS A 206 -41.07 3.55 -14.85
C HIS A 206 -41.90 4.32 -15.88
N LEU A 207 -43.23 4.36 -15.73
CA LEU A 207 -44.13 5.06 -16.66
C LEU A 207 -44.30 6.54 -16.32
N LEU A 208 -44.14 6.93 -15.05
CA LEU A 208 -44.45 8.29 -14.56
C LEU A 208 -43.21 9.15 -14.26
N TRP A 209 -42.03 8.57 -14.11
CA TRP A 209 -40.80 9.32 -13.85
C TRP A 209 -39.67 8.91 -14.79
N SER A 210 -39.09 9.89 -15.50
CA SER A 210 -37.78 9.75 -16.14
C SER A 210 -36.81 9.21 -15.09
N SER A 211 -36.23 8.06 -15.40
CA SER A 211 -35.37 7.34 -14.46
C SER A 211 -34.28 8.27 -13.93
N PRO A 212 -34.07 8.35 -12.60
CA PRO A 212 -32.91 9.07 -12.08
C PRO A 212 -31.64 8.46 -12.69
N PRO A 213 -30.58 9.27 -12.93
CA PRO A 213 -29.33 8.76 -13.45
C PRO A 213 -28.91 7.58 -12.60
N GLU A 214 -28.65 6.46 -13.28
CA GLU A 214 -28.26 5.21 -12.67
C GLU A 214 -26.96 5.44 -11.88
N ASN A 215 -27.11 5.70 -10.58
CA ASN A 215 -25.97 5.73 -9.66
C ASN A 215 -25.27 4.39 -9.80
N SER A 216 -24.09 4.46 -10.44
CA SER A 216 -23.11 3.41 -10.69
C SER A 216 -23.34 2.13 -9.90
N LYS A 217 -24.26 1.28 -10.36
CA LYS A 217 -24.25 -0.12 -9.99
C LYS A 217 -22.94 -0.66 -10.53
N ILE A 218 -21.98 -0.91 -9.64
CA ILE A 218 -20.78 -1.68 -9.93
C ILE A 218 -21.27 -2.89 -10.72
N LYS A 219 -20.94 -2.97 -12.00
CA LYS A 219 -21.20 -4.15 -12.83
C LYS A 219 -20.42 -5.28 -12.17
N VAL A 220 -21.06 -6.02 -11.28
CA VAL A 220 -20.51 -7.28 -10.77
C VAL A 220 -20.38 -8.15 -12.00
N ASN A 221 -19.15 -8.37 -12.44
CA ASN A 221 -18.89 -9.15 -13.63
C ASN A 221 -19.53 -10.53 -13.40
N SER A 222 -20.51 -10.89 -14.23
CA SER A 222 -21.35 -12.09 -14.10
C SER A 222 -20.54 -13.38 -14.03
N ASP A 223 -19.27 -13.31 -14.41
CA ASP A 223 -18.37 -14.42 -14.60
C ASP A 223 -17.84 -14.99 -13.27
N PHE A 224 -17.79 -14.19 -12.19
CA PHE A 224 -17.25 -14.64 -10.90
C PHE A 224 -18.17 -15.61 -10.15
N ALA A 225 -19.46 -15.66 -10.49
CA ALA A 225 -20.41 -16.58 -9.88
C ALA A 225 -20.13 -18.05 -10.25
N MET A 226 -19.42 -18.29 -11.36
CA MET A 226 -19.05 -19.62 -11.85
C MET A 226 -17.64 -20.05 -11.44
N VAL A 227 -16.81 -19.12 -10.94
CA VAL A 227 -15.44 -19.43 -10.52
C VAL A 227 -15.45 -20.01 -9.11
N GLU A 228 -15.02 -21.26 -8.99
CA GLU A 228 -14.76 -21.92 -7.71
C GLU A 228 -13.28 -21.83 -7.36
N ASN A 229 -12.96 -21.26 -6.19
CA ASN A 229 -11.61 -21.26 -5.64
C ASN A 229 -11.63 -22.01 -4.29
N PRO A 230 -11.03 -23.20 -4.20
CA PRO A 230 -11.05 -24.00 -2.97
C PRO A 230 -10.29 -23.32 -1.82
N ASN A 231 -9.23 -22.57 -2.16
CA ASN A 231 -8.34 -21.92 -1.18
C ASN A 231 -8.86 -20.56 -0.71
N CYS A 232 -9.90 -20.03 -1.34
CA CYS A 232 -10.47 -18.75 -0.95
C CYS A 232 -11.00 -18.81 0.49
N GLY A 233 -10.49 -17.91 1.35
CA GLY A 233 -10.87 -17.80 2.76
C GLY A 233 -10.17 -18.79 3.69
N GLN A 234 -9.19 -19.54 3.20
CA GLN A 234 -8.36 -20.40 4.05
C GLN A 234 -7.19 -19.62 4.64
N ARG A 235 -7.09 -19.65 5.97
CA ARG A 235 -6.00 -19.02 6.72
C ARG A 235 -4.82 -19.98 6.82
N ARG A 236 -3.63 -19.52 6.44
CA ARG A 236 -2.36 -20.25 6.51
C ARG A 236 -1.39 -19.56 7.44
N GLU A 237 -0.48 -20.34 7.99
CA GLU A 237 0.62 -19.83 8.81
C GLU A 237 1.96 -20.25 8.23
N ALA A 238 2.94 -19.35 8.28
CA ALA A 238 4.30 -19.61 7.85
C ALA A 238 5.27 -18.93 8.82
N ASN A 239 6.29 -19.66 9.24
CA ASN A 239 7.42 -19.12 9.98
C ASN A 239 8.61 -19.02 9.04
N VAL A 240 9.18 -17.83 8.90
CA VAL A 240 10.28 -17.58 7.96
C VAL A 240 11.32 -16.68 8.60
N SER A 241 12.57 -16.95 8.28
CA SER A 241 13.71 -16.15 8.67
C SER A 241 14.28 -15.48 7.41
N GLY A 242 14.64 -14.18 7.46
CA GLY A 242 15.24 -13.50 6.31
C GLY A 242 15.81 -12.12 6.62
N ALA A 243 16.90 -11.75 5.94
CA ALA A 243 17.54 -10.45 6.11
C ALA A 243 16.80 -9.29 5.41
N ASN A 244 15.82 -9.60 4.55
CA ASN A 244 15.00 -8.62 3.85
C ASN A 244 13.53 -9.04 3.86
N VAL A 245 12.66 -8.13 4.27
CA VAL A 245 11.21 -8.31 4.33
C VAL A 245 10.59 -7.17 3.56
N ARG A 246 9.82 -7.49 2.52
CA ARG A 246 9.18 -6.49 1.68
C ARG A 246 7.75 -6.90 1.38
N LEU A 247 6.80 -6.06 1.76
CA LEU A 247 5.41 -6.21 1.41
C LEU A 247 5.04 -5.10 0.43
N ASN A 248 4.61 -5.52 -0.76
CA ASN A 248 4.17 -4.65 -1.82
C ASN A 248 2.64 -4.64 -1.93
N VAL A 249 2.09 -3.47 -2.19
CA VAL A 249 0.68 -3.31 -2.56
C VAL A 249 0.57 -3.21 -4.07
N GLU A 250 -0.05 -4.22 -4.68
CA GLU A 250 -0.34 -4.26 -6.11
C GLU A 250 -1.81 -3.92 -6.35
N GLN A 251 -2.07 -3.06 -7.34
CA GLN A 251 -3.42 -2.70 -7.75
C GLN A 251 -3.91 -3.67 -8.82
N THR A 252 -5.13 -4.18 -8.66
CA THR A 252 -5.82 -5.06 -9.61
C THR A 252 -7.11 -4.39 -10.08
N GLU A 253 -7.77 -4.93 -11.10
CA GLU A 253 -9.02 -4.36 -11.62
C GLU A 253 -10.12 -4.30 -10.55
N ASN A 254 -10.21 -5.32 -9.69
CA ASN A 254 -11.30 -5.49 -8.73
C ASN A 254 -10.88 -5.25 -7.26
N GLY A 255 -9.68 -4.72 -7.01
CA GLY A 255 -9.19 -4.52 -5.65
C GLY A 255 -7.68 -4.34 -5.55
N SER A 256 -7.14 -4.52 -4.35
CA SER A 256 -5.70 -4.61 -4.09
C SER A 256 -5.25 -6.04 -3.79
N LYS A 257 -3.97 -6.32 -4.02
CA LYS A 257 -3.28 -7.57 -3.68
C LYS A 257 -2.04 -7.24 -2.86
N LEU A 258 -1.80 -8.00 -1.79
CA LEU A 258 -0.56 -7.93 -1.02
C LEU A 258 0.40 -8.97 -1.57
N ARG A 259 1.64 -8.56 -1.83
CA ARG A 259 2.73 -9.48 -2.18
C ARG A 259 3.84 -9.36 -1.15
N LEU A 260 3.96 -10.37 -0.29
CA LEU A 260 5.00 -10.46 0.73
C LEU A 260 6.17 -11.27 0.20
N ARG A 261 7.36 -10.67 0.22
CA ARG A 261 8.62 -11.31 -0.14
C ARG A 261 9.60 -11.27 1.02
N VAL A 262 10.06 -12.44 1.44
CA VAL A 262 11.09 -12.60 2.49
C VAL A 262 12.30 -13.31 1.91
N GLY A 263 13.47 -12.68 2.04
CA GLY A 263 14.68 -13.11 1.35
C GLY A 263 15.96 -12.85 2.13
N GLY A 264 17.06 -13.38 1.60
CA GLY A 264 18.37 -13.30 2.26
C GLY A 264 18.48 -14.20 3.48
N ALA A 265 17.81 -15.36 3.47
CA ALA A 265 17.91 -16.37 4.51
C ALA A 265 19.07 -17.34 4.23
N GLY A 266 19.79 -17.73 5.28
CA GLY A 266 20.77 -18.81 5.26
C GLY A 266 22.20 -18.43 4.87
N ASN A 267 23.14 -19.31 5.24
CA ASN A 267 24.58 -19.16 4.94
C ASN A 267 24.92 -19.27 3.45
N ALA A 268 23.97 -19.73 2.62
CA ALA A 268 24.14 -19.89 1.18
C ALA A 268 24.18 -18.53 0.45
N PHE A 269 23.50 -17.51 0.97
CA PHE A 269 23.52 -16.19 0.38
C PHE A 269 24.77 -15.43 0.84
N GLY A 270 25.86 -15.68 0.12
CA GLY A 270 27.16 -15.14 0.43
C GLY A 270 27.16 -13.63 0.56
N ARG A 271 28.08 -13.15 1.40
CA ARG A 271 28.33 -11.76 1.70
C ARG A 271 28.32 -10.86 0.41
N TRP A 272 29.08 -11.22 -0.62
CA TRP A 272 29.12 -10.49 -1.89
C TRP A 272 27.82 -10.54 -2.70
N ALA A 273 27.05 -11.62 -2.59
CA ALA A 273 25.76 -11.74 -3.25
C ALA A 273 24.75 -10.75 -2.66
N ALA A 274 24.76 -10.57 -1.34
CA ALA A 274 23.92 -9.56 -0.67
C ALA A 274 24.26 -8.14 -1.07
N MET A 275 25.55 -7.81 -1.15
CA MET A 275 25.96 -6.48 -1.61
C MET A 275 25.58 -6.25 -3.09
N ARG A 276 25.78 -7.23 -3.96
CA ARG A 276 25.37 -7.14 -5.38
C ARG A 276 23.85 -7.01 -5.52
N PHE A 277 23.08 -7.76 -4.72
CA PHE A 277 21.64 -7.62 -4.67
C PHE A 277 21.25 -6.20 -4.26
N GLY A 278 21.81 -5.68 -3.15
CA GLY A 278 21.57 -4.30 -2.73
C GLY A 278 21.92 -3.27 -3.82
N TRP A 279 23.04 -3.46 -4.51
CA TRP A 279 23.44 -2.61 -5.64
C TRP A 279 22.48 -2.62 -6.82
N ASN A 280 21.91 -3.78 -7.13
CA ASN A 280 20.96 -3.92 -8.22
C ASN A 280 19.56 -3.42 -7.81
N SER A 281 19.12 -3.69 -6.58
CA SER A 281 17.81 -3.30 -6.06
C SER A 281 17.63 -1.78 -5.96
N MET A 282 18.73 -1.02 -5.87
CA MET A 282 18.72 0.44 -5.86
C MET A 282 18.32 1.10 -7.18
N GLY A 283 18.39 0.38 -8.30
CA GLY A 283 17.91 0.86 -9.59
C GLY A 283 16.44 0.50 -9.87
N VAL A 284 15.84 -0.36 -9.05
CA VAL A 284 14.56 -1.03 -9.35
C VAL A 284 13.39 -0.45 -8.53
N SER A 285 13.61 0.64 -7.77
CA SER A 285 12.50 1.32 -7.07
C SER A 285 11.52 2.03 -8.02
N ASN A 286 11.85 2.13 -9.31
CA ASN A 286 11.05 2.82 -10.32
C ASN A 286 10.69 1.85 -11.44
N GLY A 287 9.66 1.02 -11.25
CA GLY A 287 8.83 0.38 -12.31
C GLY A 287 9.48 -0.46 -13.42
N GLU A 288 10.80 -0.42 -13.59
CA GLU A 288 11.58 -1.01 -14.65
C GLU A 288 12.22 -2.28 -14.12
N SER A 289 11.57 -3.41 -14.43
CA SER A 289 12.21 -4.67 -14.83
C SER A 289 11.44 -5.90 -14.35
N LYS A 290 10.14 -6.00 -14.68
CA LYS A 290 9.42 -7.30 -14.64
C LYS A 290 10.12 -8.44 -15.42
N ARG A 291 11.11 -8.13 -16.30
CA ARG A 291 11.78 -9.11 -17.17
C ARG A 291 13.17 -9.58 -16.71
N ARG A 292 13.93 -8.81 -15.92
CA ARG A 292 15.21 -9.27 -15.30
C ARG A 292 15.11 -9.58 -13.79
N GLU A 293 13.99 -9.25 -13.14
CA GLU A 293 13.72 -9.59 -11.74
C GLU A 293 13.55 -11.12 -11.56
N ASN A 294 12.83 -11.80 -12.45
CA ASN A 294 12.35 -13.16 -12.21
C ASN A 294 13.41 -14.26 -11.95
N GLU A 295 14.59 -14.21 -12.56
CA GLU A 295 15.58 -15.30 -12.39
C GLU A 295 16.51 -15.10 -11.20
N ARG A 296 16.89 -13.86 -10.89
CA ARG A 296 17.83 -13.55 -9.79
C ARG A 296 17.12 -13.24 -8.47
N ASP A 297 15.89 -12.72 -8.53
CA ASP A 297 15.06 -12.54 -7.34
C ASP A 297 14.57 -13.89 -6.80
N ALA A 298 14.31 -14.88 -7.68
CA ALA A 298 13.90 -16.22 -7.27
C ALA A 298 14.96 -16.95 -6.41
N GLN A 299 16.25 -16.62 -6.58
CA GLN A 299 17.31 -17.19 -5.73
C GLN A 299 17.48 -16.45 -4.40
N PHE A 300 17.02 -15.20 -4.31
CA PHE A 300 17.17 -14.38 -3.11
C PHE A 300 16.00 -14.55 -2.14
N TYR A 301 14.78 -14.60 -2.68
CA TYR A 301 13.56 -14.72 -1.89
C TYR A 301 13.25 -16.19 -1.62
N VAL A 302 13.19 -16.54 -0.35
CA VAL A 302 12.83 -17.89 0.11
C VAL A 302 11.31 -18.04 0.21
N LEU A 303 10.62 -16.92 0.43
CA LEU A 303 9.17 -16.86 0.51
C LEU A 303 8.65 -15.72 -0.38
N ASP A 304 7.69 -16.03 -1.24
CA ASP A 304 6.92 -15.09 -2.04
C ASP A 304 5.45 -15.50 -1.95
N ILE A 305 4.65 -14.71 -1.24
CA ILE A 305 3.24 -14.98 -0.97
C ILE A 305 2.39 -13.87 -1.57
N GLU A 306 1.30 -14.26 -2.23
CA GLU A 306 0.22 -13.37 -2.63
C GLU A 306 -1.00 -13.55 -1.72
N ALA A 307 -1.41 -12.48 -1.04
CA ALA A 307 -2.43 -12.51 0.00
C ALA A 307 -3.47 -11.38 -0.12
N SER A 308 -4.67 -11.61 0.39
CA SER A 308 -5.68 -10.56 0.61
C SER A 308 -5.71 -10.04 2.04
N ARG A 309 -5.33 -10.87 3.01
CA ARG A 309 -5.13 -10.47 4.40
C ARG A 309 -3.83 -11.07 4.89
N LEU A 310 -3.07 -10.30 5.65
CA LEU A 310 -1.74 -10.71 6.08
C LEU A 310 -1.43 -10.11 7.44
N GLU A 311 -1.07 -10.95 8.39
CA GLU A 311 -0.67 -10.58 9.74
C GLU A 311 0.82 -10.94 9.91
N LEU A 312 1.61 -9.95 10.31
CA LEU A 312 3.04 -10.06 10.56
C LEU A 312 3.30 -9.89 12.05
N GLN A 313 4.10 -10.79 12.61
CA GLN A 313 4.67 -10.67 13.94
C GLN A 313 6.18 -10.95 13.86
N PHE A 314 6.98 -9.98 14.30
CA PHE A 314 8.42 -10.15 14.41
C PHE A 314 8.72 -10.90 15.72
N THR A 315 9.46 -11.99 15.62
CA THR A 315 9.82 -12.85 16.76
C THR A 315 11.26 -12.66 17.21
N SER A 316 12.15 -12.33 16.28
CA SER A 316 13.53 -11.94 16.56
C SER A 316 13.95 -10.80 15.65
N ILE A 317 14.45 -9.72 16.25
CA ILE A 317 14.94 -8.53 15.55
C ILE A 317 16.40 -8.30 15.94
N PRO A 318 17.34 -8.18 14.98
CA PRO A 318 18.71 -7.85 15.30
C PRO A 318 18.84 -6.43 15.89
N ASP A 319 19.60 -6.26 16.97
CA ASP A 319 19.76 -4.99 17.72
C ASP A 319 20.12 -3.77 16.87
N PHE A 320 20.77 -3.99 15.73
CA PHE A 320 21.18 -2.90 14.84
C PHE A 320 20.11 -2.48 13.85
N VAL A 321 19.09 -3.30 13.61
CA VAL A 321 17.95 -2.97 12.74
C VAL A 321 16.92 -2.28 13.62
N GLN A 322 17.02 -0.96 13.72
CA GLN A 322 16.22 -0.17 14.66
C GLN A 322 14.91 0.35 14.07
N LYS A 323 14.73 0.28 12.74
CA LYS A 323 13.62 0.97 12.08
C LYS A 323 12.92 0.13 11.02
N LEU A 324 11.59 0.15 11.08
CA LEU A 324 10.65 -0.36 10.09
C LEU A 324 10.22 0.80 9.18
N SER A 325 10.21 0.60 7.86
CA SER A 325 9.52 1.55 6.98
C SER A 325 8.09 1.10 6.76
N LEU A 326 7.14 1.94 7.19
CA LEU A 326 5.71 1.76 6.98
C LEU A 326 5.17 2.95 6.21
N ALA A 327 4.62 2.71 5.03
CA ALA A 327 4.10 3.74 4.14
C ALA A 327 5.08 4.89 3.83
N GLY A 328 6.39 4.60 3.81
CA GLY A 328 7.45 5.58 3.59
C GLY A 328 7.82 6.45 4.80
N GLU A 329 7.16 6.29 5.93
CA GLU A 329 7.63 6.78 7.23
C GLU A 329 8.48 5.71 7.91
N TRP A 330 9.42 6.12 8.78
CA TRP A 330 10.22 5.20 9.58
C TRP A 330 9.71 5.19 11.01
N GLY A 331 9.30 4.03 11.49
CA GLY A 331 8.98 3.79 12.90
C GLY A 331 10.09 2.97 13.56
N GLU A 332 10.28 3.15 14.86
CA GLU A 332 11.28 2.38 15.63
C GLU A 332 10.75 0.97 15.95
N PHE A 333 11.60 -0.06 15.82
CA PHE A 333 11.20 -1.45 16.04
C PHE A 333 10.80 -1.76 17.48
N GLU A 334 11.31 -1.01 18.45
CA GLU A 334 10.89 -1.10 19.86
C GLU A 334 9.37 -0.89 20.01
N GLN A 335 8.76 -0.14 19.09
CA GLN A 335 7.32 0.08 19.04
C GLN A 335 6.55 -1.11 18.44
N TYR A 336 7.23 -2.13 17.90
CA TYR A 336 6.64 -3.24 17.14
C TYR A 336 7.09 -4.63 17.59
N GLU A 337 8.06 -4.75 18.51
CA GLU A 337 8.68 -6.01 18.95
C GLU A 337 7.68 -7.02 19.55
N SER A 338 6.52 -6.56 20.01
CA SER A 338 5.41 -7.39 20.53
C SER A 338 4.08 -7.14 19.83
N LYS A 339 4.08 -6.39 18.72
CA LYS A 339 2.83 -5.99 18.04
C LYS A 339 2.56 -6.84 16.81
N LYS A 340 1.28 -7.13 16.60
CA LYS A 340 0.79 -7.72 15.35
C LYS A 340 0.46 -6.61 14.37
N ILE A 341 1.08 -6.66 13.20
CA ILE A 341 0.77 -5.77 12.08
C ILE A 341 -0.17 -6.54 11.15
N ALA A 342 -1.45 -6.18 11.17
CA ALA A 342 -2.45 -6.76 10.29
C ALA A 342 -2.70 -5.84 9.09
N LEU A 343 -2.60 -6.40 7.88
CA LEU A 343 -2.86 -5.72 6.62
C LEU A 343 -4.04 -6.39 5.92
N GLU A 344 -4.99 -5.58 5.47
CA GLU A 344 -6.22 -6.03 4.80
C GLU A 344 -6.42 -5.28 3.49
N THR A 345 -6.52 -6.03 2.39
CA THR A 345 -6.83 -5.46 1.07
C THR A 345 -8.28 -4.97 1.01
N THR A 346 -8.49 -3.83 0.38
CA THR A 346 -9.82 -3.44 -0.07
C THR A 346 -10.15 -4.08 -1.41
N LYS A 347 -11.39 -4.53 -1.57
CA LYS A 347 -11.94 -5.10 -2.80
C LYS A 347 -13.20 -4.33 -3.20
N ALA A 348 -13.43 -4.21 -4.51
CA ALA A 348 -14.64 -3.60 -5.05
C ALA A 348 -15.92 -4.39 -4.72
N MET A 349 -15.79 -5.71 -4.49
CA MET A 349 -16.92 -6.65 -4.33
C MET A 349 -17.09 -7.19 -2.90
N GLY A 350 -16.49 -6.55 -1.89
CA GLY A 350 -16.62 -6.96 -0.49
C GLY A 350 -17.89 -6.44 0.17
N ASP A 351 -18.43 -7.21 1.11
CA ASP A 351 -19.63 -6.90 1.90
C ASP A 351 -19.53 -5.47 2.51
N HIS A 352 -20.63 -4.71 2.46
CA HIS A 352 -20.73 -3.34 3.00
C HIS A 352 -20.42 -3.26 4.52
N GLN A 353 -20.23 -4.39 5.18
CA GLN A 353 -19.88 -4.48 6.59
C GLN A 353 -18.38 -4.26 6.86
N ASN A 354 -17.49 -4.43 5.86
CA ASN A 354 -16.05 -4.15 5.97
C ASN A 354 -15.65 -2.97 5.08
N GLY A 355 -16.10 -1.77 5.45
CA GLY A 355 -15.66 -0.44 4.97
C GLY A 355 -14.74 -0.41 3.75
N ALA A 356 -15.28 -0.65 2.56
CA ALA A 356 -14.55 -0.52 1.31
C ALA A 356 -14.24 0.97 1.07
N PHE A 357 -13.07 1.41 1.52
CA PHE A 357 -12.55 2.75 1.25
C PHE A 357 -12.01 2.78 -0.18
N LEU A 358 -12.89 3.18 -1.12
CA LEU A 358 -12.55 3.37 -2.52
C LEU A 358 -12.20 4.83 -2.76
N LEU A 359 -11.13 5.09 -3.49
CA LEU A 359 -10.70 6.45 -3.72
C LEU A 359 -10.28 6.70 -5.18
N HIS A 360 -10.76 7.81 -5.72
CA HIS A 360 -10.42 8.24 -7.07
C HIS A 360 -9.11 9.02 -7.03
N PHE A 361 -8.15 8.61 -7.86
CA PHE A 361 -6.91 9.36 -8.07
C PHE A 361 -6.89 9.95 -9.46
N TYR A 362 -6.52 11.22 -9.57
CA TYR A 362 -6.23 11.82 -10.86
C TYR A 362 -4.97 11.21 -11.44
N VAL A 363 -5.11 10.70 -12.65
CA VAL A 363 -4.04 10.07 -13.41
C VAL A 363 -4.07 10.64 -14.81
N PRO A 364 -2.91 10.77 -15.46
CA PRO A 364 -2.86 11.30 -16.80
C PRO A 364 -3.64 10.35 -17.69
N LYS A 365 -4.33 10.90 -18.69
CA LYS A 365 -4.82 10.11 -19.82
C LYS A 365 -3.68 9.22 -20.30
N LEU A 366 -3.81 7.90 -20.18
CA LEU A 366 -3.18 7.07 -21.18
C LEU A 366 -3.86 7.39 -22.53
N PRO A 367 -3.20 7.36 -23.71
CA PRO A 367 -1.76 7.24 -24.02
C PRO A 367 -1.31 8.15 -25.20
N LEU A 368 0.00 8.27 -25.47
CA LEU A 368 0.47 8.50 -26.86
C LEU A 368 1.60 7.52 -27.18
N SER A 369 1.49 6.94 -28.38
CA SER A 369 2.45 6.07 -29.06
C SER A 369 3.84 6.69 -29.19
#